data_AF-M2RZF4-F1
#
_entry.id   AF-M2RZF4-F1
#
_cell.length_a   1.000
_cell.length_b   1.000
_cell.length_c   1.000
_cell.angle_alpha   90.00
_cell.angle_beta   90.00
_cell.angle_gamma   90.00
#
_symmetry.space_group_name_H-M   'P 1'
#
loop_
_entity.id
_entity.type
_entity.pdbx_description
1 polymer ?
#
loop_
_entity_poly.entity_id
_entity_poly.type
_entity_poly.pdbx_seq_one_letter_code
_entity_poly.pdbx_strand_id
1 'polypeptide(L)'
;MREVITIHIGQAGCQLGNKCWELFCLEHGIQPDGTAIANTNEKRSVITNDGDTAYNAFFQELQNGRHVPRSVFVDTEPTVIDEIKTGEYSGLYHPEQLICGKEDASSNFAKGKTGYEPLLNQTMDAIRKATENCTGLQGFFIYNSVGGGTGSGFTAALCEKLADKYTKKTKLNTVIWPSPKLSSGVVEPYNAVLNTHAMMKFVNCTFMVDNESIYKICTKTIRSS
;
A
#
# COMPACT_ATOMS: atom_id res chain seq x y z
N MET A 1 16.35 7.65 12.85
CA MET A 1 15.57 6.79 11.94
C MET A 1 14.76 7.60 10.93
N ARG A 2 14.65 7.12 9.68
CA ARG A 2 13.89 7.75 8.58
C ARG A 2 12.79 6.79 8.13
N GLU A 3 11.63 6.86 8.78
CA GLU A 3 10.55 5.89 8.56
C GLU A 3 9.60 6.29 7.44
N VAL A 4 8.99 5.28 6.83
CA VAL A 4 8.04 5.41 5.73
C VAL A 4 6.82 4.57 6.02
N ILE A 5 5.63 5.07 5.66
CA ILE A 5 4.38 4.31 5.78
C ILE A 5 3.87 3.95 4.38
N THR A 6 3.57 2.67 4.17
CA THR A 6 2.94 2.21 2.93
C THR A 6 1.42 2.14 3.08
N ILE A 7 0.67 2.66 2.12
CA ILE A 7 -0.79 2.66 2.12
C ILE A 7 -1.25 1.92 0.86
N HIS A 8 -1.99 0.83 1.03
CA HIS A 8 -2.45 -0.04 -0.04
C HIS A 8 -3.97 0.08 -0.16
N ILE A 9 -4.47 0.49 -1.32
CA ILE A 9 -5.86 0.94 -1.49
C ILE A 9 -6.55 0.19 -2.62
N GLY A 10 -7.69 -0.41 -2.28
CA GLY A 10 -8.51 -1.23 -3.17
C GLY A 10 -7.84 -2.54 -3.55
N GLN A 11 -8.60 -3.44 -4.17
CA GLN A 11 -8.16 -4.79 -4.54
C GLN A 11 -6.75 -4.84 -5.13
N ALA A 12 -6.50 -4.08 -6.19
CA ALA A 12 -5.23 -4.14 -6.90
C ALA A 12 -4.04 -3.63 -6.05
N GLY A 13 -4.25 -2.56 -5.28
CA GLY A 13 -3.25 -2.02 -4.36
C GLY A 13 -2.94 -3.00 -3.23
N CYS A 14 -3.99 -3.57 -2.62
CA CYS A 14 -3.85 -4.55 -1.54
C CYS A 14 -3.16 -5.85 -1.99
N GLN A 15 -3.53 -6.39 -3.15
CA GLN A 15 -2.89 -7.61 -3.67
C GLN A 15 -1.42 -7.39 -4.03
N LEU A 16 -1.10 -6.26 -4.66
CA LEU A 16 0.30 -5.88 -4.93
C LEU A 16 1.07 -5.70 -3.62
N GLY A 17 0.50 -4.97 -2.67
CA GLY A 17 1.07 -4.73 -1.36
C GLY A 17 1.39 -6.02 -0.60
N ASN A 18 0.46 -6.99 -0.62
CA ASN A 18 0.65 -8.27 0.04
C ASN A 18 1.86 -9.03 -0.54
N LYS A 19 2.03 -9.01 -1.87
CA LYS A 19 3.20 -9.61 -2.52
C LYS A 19 4.50 -8.83 -2.30
N CYS A 20 4.43 -7.50 -2.21
CA CYS A 20 5.61 -6.70 -1.84
C CYS A 20 6.09 -7.03 -0.42
N TRP A 21 5.18 -7.15 0.54
CA TRP A 21 5.56 -7.46 1.92
C TRP A 21 6.06 -8.89 2.11
N GLU A 22 5.52 -9.87 1.38
CA GLU A 22 6.09 -11.22 1.30
C GLU A 22 7.56 -11.15 0.85
N LEU A 23 7.86 -10.40 -0.21
CA LEU A 23 9.23 -10.22 -0.68
C LEU A 23 10.11 -9.49 0.34
N PHE A 24 9.62 -8.41 0.97
CA PHE A 24 10.39 -7.69 2.00
C PHE A 24 10.72 -8.59 3.20
N CYS A 25 9.79 -9.42 3.64
CA CYS A 25 10.03 -10.41 4.68
C CYS A 25 11.14 -11.40 4.29
N LEU A 26 11.09 -11.93 3.06
CA LEU A 26 12.13 -12.85 2.54
C LEU A 26 13.49 -12.18 2.40
N GLU A 27 13.54 -10.93 1.94
CA GLU A 27 14.79 -10.17 1.80
C GLU A 27 15.45 -9.91 3.15
N HIS A 28 14.64 -9.59 4.17
CA HIS A 28 15.10 -9.23 5.52
C HIS A 28 15.15 -10.40 6.51
N GLY A 29 14.76 -11.61 6.11
CA GLY A 29 14.78 -12.79 6.99
C GLY A 29 13.76 -12.72 8.13
N ILE A 30 12.61 -12.10 7.87
CA ILE A 30 11.48 -11.99 8.79
C ILE A 30 10.48 -13.09 8.44
N GLN A 31 10.12 -13.91 9.43
CA GLN A 31 9.14 -14.98 9.27
C GLN A 31 7.71 -14.41 9.16
N PRO A 32 6.74 -15.20 8.65
CA PRO A 32 5.36 -14.74 8.51
C PRO A 32 4.67 -14.29 9.81
N ASP A 33 5.17 -14.72 10.97
CA ASP A 33 4.70 -14.29 12.29
C ASP A 33 5.36 -12.99 12.80
N GLY A 34 6.29 -12.42 12.03
CA GLY A 34 7.06 -11.24 12.35
C GLY A 34 8.34 -11.51 13.15
N THR A 35 8.68 -12.77 13.45
CA THR A 35 9.94 -13.09 14.14
C THR A 35 11.13 -13.01 13.18
N ALA A 36 12.23 -12.40 13.62
CA ALA A 36 13.47 -12.38 12.85
C ALA A 36 14.25 -13.68 13.04
N ILE A 37 14.81 -14.24 11.96
CA ILE A 37 15.65 -15.43 12.03
C ILE A 37 16.98 -15.07 12.71
N ALA A 38 17.27 -15.69 13.88
CA ALA A 38 18.43 -15.35 14.72
C ALA A 38 19.80 -15.51 14.03
N ASN A 39 19.89 -16.28 12.94
CA ASN A 39 21.14 -16.59 12.23
C ASN A 39 21.48 -15.64 11.07
N THR A 40 20.68 -14.60 10.82
CA THR A 40 20.94 -13.62 9.74
C THR A 40 21.55 -12.30 10.19
N ASN A 41 21.81 -12.14 11.49
CA ASN A 41 22.44 -10.93 12.06
C ASN A 41 23.82 -10.59 11.47
N GLU A 42 24.50 -11.54 10.83
CA GLU A 42 25.80 -11.30 10.18
C GLU A 42 25.73 -10.97 8.68
N LYS A 43 24.59 -11.15 7.97
CA LYS A 43 24.62 -11.15 6.50
C LYS A 43 23.74 -10.16 5.72
N ARG A 44 22.86 -9.35 6.33
CA ARG A 44 22.04 -8.40 5.53
C ARG A 44 21.71 -7.04 6.12
N SER A 45 22.08 -6.73 7.36
CA SER A 45 21.92 -5.36 7.87
C SER A 45 23.06 -4.49 7.33
N VAL A 46 22.77 -3.66 6.34
CA VAL A 46 23.56 -2.44 6.15
C VAL A 46 23.27 -1.60 7.39
N ILE A 47 24.17 -1.68 8.38
CA ILE A 47 24.14 -0.79 9.54
C ILE A 47 24.37 0.60 8.97
N THR A 48 23.36 1.46 9.09
CA THR A 48 23.50 2.86 8.68
C THR A 48 24.45 3.56 9.65
N ASN A 49 25.05 4.68 9.24
CA ASN A 49 26.03 5.41 10.05
C ASN A 49 25.51 5.84 11.46
N ASP A 50 24.19 5.75 11.68
CA ASP A 50 23.51 6.08 12.94
C ASP A 50 23.30 4.86 13.88
N GLY A 51 23.79 3.67 13.52
CA GLY A 51 23.62 2.44 14.33
C GLY A 51 22.28 1.72 14.13
N ASP A 52 21.40 2.26 13.28
CA ASP A 52 20.11 1.68 12.92
C ASP A 52 20.24 0.69 11.74
N THR A 53 19.46 -0.39 11.75
CA THR A 53 19.30 -1.29 10.60
C THR A 53 18.39 -0.66 9.54
N ALA A 54 18.78 -0.74 8.26
CA ALA A 54 18.05 -0.10 7.16
C ALA A 54 16.58 -0.54 7.02
N TYR A 55 16.21 -1.73 7.50
CA TYR A 55 14.84 -2.25 7.42
C TYR A 55 13.88 -1.63 8.45
N ASN A 56 14.38 -1.00 9.52
CA ASN A 56 13.54 -0.29 10.51
C ASN A 56 12.83 0.93 9.91
N ALA A 57 13.23 1.36 8.70
CA ALA A 57 12.47 2.34 7.92
C ALA A 57 11.05 1.84 7.56
N PHE A 58 10.90 0.53 7.33
CA PHE A 58 9.65 -0.11 6.91
C PHE A 58 9.00 -0.94 8.01
N PHE A 59 9.77 -1.50 8.94
CA PHE A 59 9.26 -2.29 10.05
C PHE A 59 9.26 -1.50 11.37
N GLN A 60 8.29 -1.79 12.22
CA GLN A 60 8.26 -1.41 13.62
C GLN A 60 8.65 -2.62 14.46
N GLU A 61 9.72 -2.50 15.25
CA GLU A 61 10.11 -3.52 16.21
C GLU A 61 9.29 -3.36 17.51
N LEU A 62 8.67 -4.45 17.95
CA LEU A 62 7.95 -4.55 19.21
C LEU A 62 8.87 -5.07 20.32
N GLN A 63 8.50 -4.83 21.58
CA GLN A 63 9.30 -5.24 22.75
C GLN A 63 9.55 -6.76 22.85
N ASN A 64 8.72 -7.58 22.19
CA ASN A 64 8.88 -9.03 22.12
C ASN A 64 9.76 -9.50 20.94
N GLY A 65 10.45 -8.59 20.25
CA GLY A 65 11.29 -8.88 19.08
C GLY A 65 10.52 -9.15 17.79
N ARG A 66 9.19 -8.96 17.79
CA ARG A 66 8.38 -9.07 16.56
C ARG A 66 8.47 -7.79 15.74
N HIS A 67 8.59 -7.96 14.44
CA HIS A 67 8.64 -6.89 13.45
C HIS A 67 7.28 -6.79 12.76
N VAL A 68 6.65 -5.63 12.88
CA VAL A 68 5.34 -5.34 12.28
C VAL A 68 5.51 -4.32 11.15
N PRO A 69 4.98 -4.56 9.95
CA PRO A 69 4.99 -3.59 8.86
C PRO A 69 4.38 -2.24 9.23
N ARG A 70 5.02 -1.16 8.79
CA ARG A 70 4.44 0.19 8.79
C ARG A 70 3.53 0.35 7.58
N SER A 71 2.46 -0.44 7.54
CA SER A 71 1.53 -0.50 6.43
C SER A 71 0.09 -0.28 6.86
N VAL A 72 -0.73 0.27 5.96
CA VAL A 72 -2.19 0.32 6.11
C VAL A 72 -2.80 -0.24 4.82
N PHE A 73 -3.71 -1.20 4.95
CA PHE A 73 -4.47 -1.78 3.86
C PHE A 73 -5.93 -1.35 3.99
N VAL A 74 -6.51 -0.87 2.90
CA VAL A 74 -7.86 -0.37 2.87
C VAL A 74 -8.59 -0.85 1.62
N ASP A 75 -9.77 -1.38 1.81
CA ASP A 75 -10.71 -1.62 0.72
C ASP A 75 -12.14 -1.27 1.14
N THR A 76 -12.99 -0.91 0.18
CA THR A 76 -14.40 -0.59 0.43
C THR A 76 -15.26 -1.83 0.63
N GLU A 77 -14.74 -2.99 0.23
CA GLU A 77 -15.33 -4.31 0.46
C GLU A 77 -14.35 -5.25 1.18
N PRO A 78 -14.81 -6.35 1.81
CA PRO A 78 -13.97 -7.14 2.71
C PRO A 78 -13.09 -8.19 2.01
N THR A 79 -13.43 -8.62 0.79
CA THR A 79 -12.87 -9.82 0.14
C THR A 79 -11.36 -9.92 0.22
N VAL A 80 -10.65 -8.91 -0.30
CA VAL A 80 -9.18 -8.92 -0.42
C VAL A 80 -8.50 -8.72 0.93
N ILE A 81 -9.14 -7.98 1.83
CA ILE A 81 -8.63 -7.76 3.19
C ILE A 81 -8.76 -9.05 4.00
N ASP A 82 -9.85 -9.80 3.83
CA ASP A 82 -10.05 -11.07 4.52
C ASP A 82 -9.13 -12.17 3.99
N GLU A 83 -8.78 -12.14 2.69
CA GLU A 83 -7.69 -12.97 2.14
C GLU A 83 -6.35 -12.69 2.85
N ILE A 84 -6.01 -11.42 3.11
CA ILE A 84 -4.78 -11.06 3.83
C ILE A 84 -4.86 -11.53 5.30
N LYS A 85 -6.02 -11.39 5.95
CA LYS A 85 -6.23 -11.85 7.34
C LYS A 85 -6.19 -13.37 7.51
N THR A 86 -6.43 -14.13 6.45
CA THR A 86 -6.43 -15.60 6.48
C THR A 86 -5.22 -16.22 5.78
N GLY A 87 -4.40 -15.39 5.12
CA GLY A 87 -3.20 -15.81 4.44
C GLY A 87 -2.05 -16.19 5.38
N GLU A 88 -0.95 -16.64 4.77
CA GLU A 88 0.27 -17.05 5.46
C GLU A 88 0.84 -15.96 6.39
N TYR A 89 0.78 -14.71 5.94
CA TYR A 89 1.27 -13.53 6.67
C TYR A 89 0.19 -12.86 7.55
N SER A 90 -0.89 -13.58 7.87
CA SER A 90 -1.96 -13.06 8.75
C SER A 90 -1.46 -12.60 10.11
N GLY A 91 -0.42 -13.25 10.63
CA GLY A 91 0.22 -12.88 11.89
C GLY A 91 1.09 -11.63 11.81
N LEU A 92 1.49 -11.18 10.61
CA LEU A 92 2.46 -10.11 10.43
C LEU A 92 1.88 -8.72 10.72
N TYR A 93 0.63 -8.47 10.30
CA TYR A 93 0.01 -7.15 10.33
C TYR A 93 -0.75 -6.90 11.63
N HIS A 94 -0.81 -5.62 12.04
CA HIS A 94 -1.69 -5.24 13.14
C HIS A 94 -3.15 -5.21 12.64
N PRO A 95 -4.15 -5.78 13.35
CA PRO A 95 -5.53 -5.82 12.87
C PRO A 95 -6.12 -4.44 12.55
N GLU A 96 -5.74 -3.40 13.29
CA GLU A 96 -6.18 -2.02 13.03
C GLU A 96 -5.62 -1.42 11.73
N GLN A 97 -4.60 -2.03 11.13
CA GLN A 97 -4.05 -1.64 9.83
C GLN A 97 -4.82 -2.26 8.66
N LEU A 98 -5.69 -3.24 8.91
CA LEU A 98 -6.46 -3.95 7.90
C LEU A 98 -7.92 -3.47 7.95
N ILE A 99 -8.25 -2.51 7.10
CA ILE A 99 -9.50 -1.75 7.15
C ILE A 99 -10.36 -2.14 5.95
N CYS A 100 -11.61 -2.53 6.19
CA CYS A 100 -12.56 -2.84 5.12
C CYS A 100 -13.92 -2.17 5.35
N GLY A 101 -14.54 -1.72 4.26
CA GLY A 101 -15.94 -1.34 4.23
C GLY A 101 -16.87 -2.55 4.04
N LYS A 102 -18.14 -2.27 3.74
CA LYS A 102 -19.17 -3.29 3.49
C LYS A 102 -19.70 -3.28 2.06
N GLU A 103 -19.42 -2.24 1.30
CA GLU A 103 -20.01 -2.00 -0.01
C GLU A 103 -18.93 -1.56 -0.99
N ASP A 104 -18.82 -2.24 -2.13
CA ASP A 104 -17.87 -1.86 -3.17
C ASP A 104 -18.25 -0.54 -3.87
N ALA A 105 -17.24 0.21 -4.31
CA ALA A 105 -17.38 1.42 -5.10
C ALA A 105 -17.87 1.14 -6.53
N SER A 106 -18.01 -0.12 -6.94
CA SER A 106 -18.61 -0.58 -8.20
C SER A 106 -17.97 0.07 -9.42
N SER A 107 -16.63 0.16 -9.41
CA SER A 107 -15.85 0.81 -10.46
C SER A 107 -16.26 2.26 -10.75
N ASN A 108 -16.81 2.99 -9.78
CA ASN A 108 -17.22 4.38 -9.94
C ASN A 108 -16.36 5.33 -9.10
N PHE A 109 -15.57 6.18 -9.78
CA PHE A 109 -14.73 7.20 -9.13
C PHE A 109 -15.50 8.11 -8.17
N ALA A 110 -16.67 8.61 -8.58
CA ALA A 110 -17.45 9.55 -7.76
C ALA A 110 -17.92 8.86 -6.48
N LYS A 111 -18.42 7.62 -6.58
CA LYS A 111 -18.81 6.82 -5.41
C LYS A 111 -17.60 6.60 -4.48
N GLY A 112 -16.44 6.24 -5.03
CA GLY A 112 -15.20 6.07 -4.26
C GLY A 112 -14.76 7.35 -3.54
N LYS A 113 -14.87 8.51 -4.21
CA LYS A 113 -14.39 9.80 -3.68
C LYS A 113 -15.29 10.37 -2.58
N THR A 114 -16.62 10.30 -2.74
CA THR A 114 -17.55 10.98 -1.82
C THR A 114 -18.38 10.03 -0.96
N GLY A 115 -18.47 8.75 -1.32
CA GLY A 115 -19.39 7.80 -0.67
C GLY A 115 -18.86 7.14 0.61
N TYR A 116 -17.58 7.31 0.95
CA TYR A 116 -16.90 6.50 1.99
C TYR A 116 -16.27 7.33 3.11
N GLU A 117 -16.86 8.47 3.46
CA GLU A 117 -16.31 9.35 4.50
C GLU A 117 -16.04 8.66 5.86
N PRO A 118 -16.90 7.78 6.39
CA PRO A 118 -16.61 7.06 7.63
C PRO A 118 -15.37 6.17 7.54
N LEU A 119 -15.24 5.41 6.44
CA LEU A 119 -14.09 4.54 6.18
C LEU A 119 -12.80 5.35 5.99
N LEU A 120 -12.92 6.50 5.35
CA LEU A 120 -11.82 7.45 5.17
C LEU A 120 -11.33 8.00 6.52
N ASN A 121 -12.24 8.34 7.43
CA ASN A 121 -11.87 8.80 8.77
C ASN A 121 -11.17 7.69 9.57
N GLN A 122 -11.69 6.47 9.53
CA GLN A 122 -11.04 5.30 10.15
C GLN A 122 -9.64 5.06 9.58
N THR A 123 -9.47 5.19 8.27
CA THR A 123 -8.17 5.09 7.60
C THR A 123 -7.20 6.16 8.07
N MET A 124 -7.65 7.42 8.15
CA MET A 124 -6.84 8.52 8.64
C MET A 124 -6.42 8.34 10.11
N ASP A 125 -7.27 7.72 10.94
CA ASP A 125 -6.93 7.39 12.32
C ASP A 125 -5.88 6.28 12.44
N ALA A 126 -5.97 5.25 11.60
CA ALA A 126 -4.94 4.20 11.54
C ALA A 126 -3.60 4.76 11.04
N ILE A 127 -3.62 5.62 10.01
CA ILE A 127 -2.43 6.33 9.55
C ILE A 127 -1.87 7.21 10.67
N ARG A 128 -2.72 7.94 11.40
CA ARG A 128 -2.28 8.75 12.54
C ARG A 128 -1.54 7.92 13.58
N LYS A 129 -2.12 6.81 14.04
CA LYS A 129 -1.47 5.89 14.98
C LYS A 129 -0.12 5.38 14.44
N ALA A 130 -0.05 5.00 13.16
CA ALA A 130 1.19 4.58 12.54
C ALA A 130 2.25 5.70 12.50
N THR A 131 1.82 6.96 12.25
CA THR A 131 2.72 8.12 12.26
C THR A 131 3.21 8.49 13.66
N GLU A 132 2.38 8.32 14.69
CA GLU A 132 2.76 8.56 16.10
C GLU A 132 3.82 7.57 16.58
N ASN A 133 3.84 6.36 16.01
CA ASN A 133 4.87 5.34 16.25
C ASN A 133 6.17 5.57 15.45
N CYS A 134 6.30 6.69 14.71
CA CYS A 134 7.50 7.04 13.95
C CYS A 134 8.27 8.15 14.67
N THR A 135 9.59 8.00 14.79
CA THR A 135 10.47 9.05 15.32
C THR A 135 10.75 10.15 14.30
N GLY A 136 10.75 9.82 13.01
CA GLY A 136 11.15 10.70 11.92
C GLY A 136 10.51 10.37 10.57
N LEU A 137 9.16 10.37 10.51
CA LEU A 137 8.40 10.09 9.28
C LEU A 137 8.90 10.93 8.09
N GLN A 138 9.31 10.27 7.02
CA GLN A 138 9.71 10.91 5.76
C GLN A 138 8.51 11.17 4.85
N GLY A 139 7.62 10.19 4.75
CA GLY A 139 6.53 10.25 3.77
C GLY A 139 5.69 8.98 3.69
N PHE A 140 4.85 8.96 2.67
CA PHE A 140 3.92 7.88 2.37
C PHE A 140 4.21 7.30 1.00
N PHE A 141 4.19 5.97 0.89
CA PHE A 141 4.09 5.26 -0.38
C PHE A 141 2.67 4.76 -0.55
N ILE A 142 2.01 5.17 -1.61
CA ILE A 142 0.62 4.84 -1.89
C ILE A 142 0.61 3.85 -3.04
N TYR A 143 -0.20 2.79 -2.92
CA TYR A 143 -0.37 1.76 -3.94
C TYR A 143 -1.85 1.67 -4.27
N ASN A 144 -2.21 1.93 -5.52
CA ASN A 144 -3.60 1.92 -5.96
C ASN A 144 -3.73 1.60 -7.45
N SER A 145 -4.93 1.24 -7.91
CA SER A 145 -5.25 1.22 -9.34
C SER A 145 -5.97 2.50 -9.75
N VAL A 146 -5.71 2.97 -10.97
CA VAL A 146 -6.44 4.15 -11.51
C VAL A 146 -7.77 3.77 -12.16
N GLY A 147 -7.95 2.48 -12.48
CA GLY A 147 -9.15 1.97 -13.15
C GLY A 147 -10.32 1.64 -12.21
N GLY A 148 -10.05 1.22 -10.97
CA GLY A 148 -11.09 0.83 -10.01
C GLY A 148 -11.74 2.02 -9.30
N GLY A 149 -12.96 1.88 -8.78
CA GLY A 149 -13.67 2.96 -8.08
C GLY A 149 -13.01 3.34 -6.75
N THR A 150 -12.60 2.33 -5.98
CA THR A 150 -11.90 2.49 -4.71
C THR A 150 -10.46 2.92 -4.94
N GLY A 151 -9.73 2.19 -5.77
CA GLY A 151 -8.35 2.52 -6.12
C GLY A 151 -8.20 3.95 -6.65
N SER A 152 -9.17 4.47 -7.40
CA SER A 152 -9.13 5.85 -7.90
C SER A 152 -9.74 6.87 -6.93
N GLY A 153 -11.05 6.80 -6.72
CA GLY A 153 -11.83 7.80 -6.00
C GLY A 153 -11.46 7.90 -4.53
N PHE A 154 -11.39 6.75 -3.84
CA PHE A 154 -11.04 6.74 -2.42
C PHE A 154 -9.61 7.23 -2.19
N THR A 155 -8.67 6.83 -3.05
CA THR A 155 -7.29 7.31 -3.01
C THR A 155 -7.21 8.83 -3.18
N ALA A 156 -7.99 9.40 -4.11
CA ALA A 156 -8.05 10.84 -4.31
C ALA A 156 -8.53 11.58 -3.05
N ALA A 157 -9.62 11.10 -2.42
CA ALA A 157 -10.13 11.66 -1.18
C ALA A 157 -9.14 11.53 -0.01
N LEU A 158 -8.43 10.40 0.06
CA LEU A 158 -7.40 10.17 1.07
C LEU A 158 -6.21 11.11 0.89
N CYS A 159 -5.76 11.30 -0.34
CA CYS A 159 -4.63 12.18 -0.63
C CYS A 159 -4.93 13.65 -0.33
N GLU A 160 -6.17 14.10 -0.55
CA GLU A 160 -6.64 15.41 -0.10
C GLU A 160 -6.46 15.57 1.42
N LYS A 161 -6.99 14.64 2.23
CA LYS A 161 -6.84 14.68 3.69
C LYS A 161 -5.38 14.53 4.16
N LEU A 162 -4.56 13.76 3.46
CA LEU A 162 -3.13 13.62 3.75
C LEU A 162 -2.33 14.88 3.41
N ALA A 163 -2.71 15.61 2.37
CA ALA A 163 -2.09 16.90 2.03
C ALA A 163 -2.41 17.97 3.08
N ASP A 164 -3.63 17.95 3.62
CA ASP A 164 -4.05 18.87 4.68
C ASP A 164 -3.34 18.60 6.00
N LYS A 165 -3.29 17.33 6.46
CA LYS A 165 -2.66 16.99 7.76
C LYS A 165 -1.14 16.87 7.69
N TYR A 166 -0.59 16.38 6.59
CA TYR A 166 0.84 16.06 6.44
C TYR A 166 1.47 16.82 5.27
N THR A 167 1.33 18.13 5.27
CA THR A 167 1.70 19.02 4.14
C THR A 167 3.18 18.94 3.76
N LYS A 168 4.08 18.79 4.74
CA LYS A 168 5.54 18.74 4.51
C LYS A 168 6.07 17.34 4.18
N LYS A 169 5.22 16.31 4.19
CA LYS A 169 5.63 14.91 4.01
C LYS A 169 5.47 14.49 2.56
N THR A 170 6.50 13.86 2.01
CA THR A 170 6.52 13.40 0.61
C THR A 170 5.50 12.28 0.41
N LYS A 171 4.79 12.32 -0.72
CA LYS A 171 3.84 11.29 -1.15
C LYS A 171 4.32 10.73 -2.47
N LEU A 172 4.70 9.46 -2.45
CA LEU A 172 5.07 8.69 -3.63
C LEU A 172 3.92 7.75 -3.95
N ASN A 173 3.58 7.62 -5.22
CA ASN A 173 2.45 6.80 -5.63
C ASN A 173 2.89 5.76 -6.66
N THR A 174 2.48 4.51 -6.47
CA THR A 174 2.65 3.44 -7.45
C THR A 174 1.27 3.07 -7.96
N VAL A 175 1.02 3.42 -9.22
CA VAL A 175 -0.29 3.26 -9.83
C VAL A 175 -0.31 2.10 -10.82
N ILE A 176 -1.31 1.24 -10.67
CA ILE A 176 -1.61 0.18 -11.63
C ILE A 176 -2.46 0.79 -12.74
N TRP A 177 -1.88 0.86 -13.93
CA TRP A 177 -2.48 1.46 -15.11
C TRP A 177 -3.32 0.42 -15.87
N PRO A 178 -4.56 0.77 -16.26
CA PRO A 178 -5.47 -0.15 -16.94
C PRO A 178 -4.96 -0.51 -18.35
N SER A 179 -5.26 -1.74 -18.79
CA SER A 179 -4.99 -2.19 -20.16
C SER A 179 -6.29 -2.62 -20.82
N PRO A 180 -6.61 -2.17 -22.05
CA PRO A 180 -7.82 -2.58 -22.77
C PRO A 180 -8.00 -4.09 -22.92
N LYS A 181 -6.91 -4.86 -22.90
CA LYS A 181 -6.93 -6.34 -23.08
C LYS A 181 -7.17 -7.11 -21.78
N LEU A 182 -6.94 -6.47 -20.63
CA LEU A 182 -6.98 -7.08 -19.29
C LEU A 182 -8.00 -6.39 -18.38
N SER A 183 -8.55 -5.27 -18.82
CA SER A 183 -9.52 -4.44 -18.13
C SER A 183 -10.79 -5.23 -17.81
N SER A 184 -11.29 -5.06 -16.59
CA SER A 184 -12.57 -5.64 -16.15
C SER A 184 -13.73 -4.65 -16.26
N GLY A 185 -13.43 -3.35 -16.41
CA GLY A 185 -14.43 -2.28 -16.43
C GLY A 185 -14.36 -1.37 -17.66
N VAL A 186 -15.48 -1.23 -18.37
CA VAL A 186 -15.62 -0.27 -19.49
C VAL A 186 -15.42 1.19 -19.08
N VAL A 187 -15.54 1.49 -17.78
CA VAL A 187 -15.40 2.83 -17.21
C VAL A 187 -14.00 3.16 -16.70
N GLU A 188 -13.05 2.23 -16.79
CA GLU A 188 -11.67 2.45 -16.33
C GLU A 188 -11.00 3.70 -16.94
N PRO A 189 -11.21 4.06 -18.23
CA PRO A 189 -10.66 5.30 -18.78
C PRO A 189 -11.19 6.56 -18.08
N TYR A 190 -12.48 6.58 -17.71
CA TYR A 190 -13.07 7.70 -16.97
C TYR A 190 -12.42 7.85 -15.60
N ASN A 191 -12.31 6.74 -14.86
CA ASN A 191 -11.68 6.71 -13.54
C ASN A 191 -10.20 7.13 -13.62
N ALA A 192 -9.47 6.68 -14.65
CA ALA A 192 -8.06 7.01 -14.84
C ALA A 192 -7.83 8.51 -15.04
N VAL A 193 -8.64 9.15 -15.89
CA VAL A 193 -8.54 10.60 -16.14
C VAL A 193 -8.90 11.40 -14.89
N LEU A 194 -10.01 11.06 -14.23
CA LEU A 194 -10.46 11.75 -13.01
C LEU A 194 -9.47 11.60 -11.86
N ASN A 195 -8.93 10.39 -11.66
CA ASN A 195 -7.88 10.12 -10.69
C ASN A 195 -6.64 10.94 -10.96
N THR A 196 -6.15 10.91 -12.20
CA THR A 196 -4.93 11.64 -12.57
C THR A 196 -5.10 13.13 -12.31
N HIS A 197 -6.25 13.71 -12.68
CA HIS A 197 -6.56 15.10 -12.40
C HIS A 197 -6.56 15.42 -10.90
N ALA A 198 -7.22 14.60 -10.08
CA ALA A 198 -7.31 14.82 -8.65
C ALA A 198 -5.93 14.66 -7.95
N MET A 199 -5.16 13.66 -8.35
CA MET A 199 -3.90 13.28 -7.69
C MET A 199 -2.74 14.21 -8.02
N MET A 200 -2.73 14.85 -9.19
CA MET A 200 -1.64 15.72 -9.66
C MET A 200 -1.26 16.83 -8.67
N LYS A 201 -2.21 17.31 -7.86
CA LYS A 201 -1.96 18.38 -6.88
C LYS A 201 -1.31 17.88 -5.59
N PHE A 202 -1.48 16.61 -5.25
CA PHE A 202 -1.19 16.08 -3.92
C PHE A 202 -0.01 15.11 -3.90
N VAL A 203 0.30 14.45 -5.02
CA VAL A 203 1.40 13.48 -5.13
C VAL A 203 2.65 14.14 -5.66
N ASN A 204 3.81 13.82 -5.09
CA ASN A 204 5.10 14.37 -5.52
C ASN A 204 5.72 13.59 -6.67
N CYS A 205 5.57 12.26 -6.70
CA CYS A 205 6.07 11.42 -7.78
C CYS A 205 5.18 10.18 -7.92
N THR A 206 4.91 9.80 -9.18
CA THR A 206 4.07 8.66 -9.52
C THR A 206 4.82 7.68 -10.40
N PHE A 207 4.93 6.43 -9.96
CA PHE A 207 5.41 5.29 -10.72
C PHE A 207 4.24 4.59 -11.38
N MET A 208 4.23 4.54 -12.72
CA MET A 208 3.15 3.87 -13.46
C MET A 208 3.55 2.44 -13.79
N VAL A 209 2.71 1.49 -13.41
CA VAL A 209 2.84 0.07 -13.71
C VAL A 209 1.76 -0.29 -14.72
N ASP A 210 2.15 -0.40 -15.99
CA ASP A 210 1.22 -0.78 -17.07
C ASP A 210 0.98 -2.29 -17.11
N ASN A 211 -0.26 -2.69 -16.85
CA ASN A 211 -0.68 -4.09 -16.89
C ASN A 211 -0.40 -4.75 -18.25
N GLU A 212 -0.51 -4.02 -19.37
CA GLU A 212 -0.21 -4.61 -20.69
C GLU A 212 1.28 -4.94 -20.80
N SER A 213 2.13 -4.02 -20.35
CA SER A 213 3.58 -4.19 -20.36
C SER A 213 4.02 -5.33 -19.45
N ILE A 214 3.49 -5.42 -18.23
CA ILE A 214 3.77 -6.54 -17.32
C ILE A 214 3.30 -7.87 -17.92
N TYR A 215 2.10 -7.92 -18.49
CA TYR A 215 1.58 -9.13 -19.15
C TYR A 215 2.45 -9.58 -20.33
N LYS A 216 2.91 -8.63 -21.16
CA LYS A 216 3.84 -8.91 -22.27
C LYS A 216 5.16 -9.50 -21.77
N ILE A 217 5.71 -8.98 -20.67
CA ILE A 217 6.95 -9.50 -20.08
C ILE A 217 6.73 -10.94 -19.57
N CYS A 218 5.64 -11.18 -18.83
CA CYS A 218 5.34 -12.52 -18.30
C CYS A 218 5.15 -13.55 -19.42
N THR A 219 4.48 -13.17 -20.51
CA THR A 219 4.20 -14.10 -21.63
C THR A 219 5.40 -14.33 -22.54
N LYS A 220 6.24 -13.32 -22.78
CA LYS A 220 7.39 -13.44 -23.69
C LYS A 220 8.66 -13.94 -23.02
N THR A 221 8.96 -13.46 -21.82
CA THR A 221 10.27 -13.66 -21.17
C THR A 221 10.24 -14.81 -20.16
N ILE A 222 9.19 -14.90 -19.33
CA ILE A 222 9.15 -15.89 -18.24
C ILE A 222 8.67 -17.26 -18.72
N ARG A 223 7.82 -17.33 -19.75
CA ARG A 223 7.39 -18.62 -20.34
C ARG A 223 8.38 -19.22 -21.34
N SER A 224 9.41 -18.48 -21.75
CA SER A 224 10.44 -18.96 -22.67
C SER A 224 11.71 -19.45 -21.97
N SER A 225 11.78 -19.32 -20.65
CA SER A 225 12.79 -19.88 -19.74
C SER A 225 12.24 -21.08 -18.98
#